data_AF-A0A8B4GBP6-F1
#
_entry.id   AF-A0A8B4GBP6-F1
#
_cell.length_a   1.000
_cell.length_b   1.000
_cell.length_c   1.000
_cell.angle_alpha   90.00
_cell.angle_beta   90.00
_cell.angle_gamma   90.00
#
_symmetry.space_group_name_H-M   'P 1'
#
loop_
_entity.id
_entity.type
_entity.pdbx_description
1 polymer ?
#
loop_
_entity_poly.entity_id
_entity_poly.type
_entity_poly.pdbx_seq_one_letter_code
_entity_poly.pdbx_strand_id
1 'polypeptide(L)'
;MDLGRILSWVVVGGIAYTSYNYLSTGDITAIPPSPKIVLSLANKDKPNLEGQRKHLATGTPCIRIAGGKIKQGIYSCEIQQFAGPSSYDTPPEETYSILITKRNGSWQITR
;
A
#
# COMPACT_ATOMS: atom_id res chain seq x y z
N MET A 1 4.08 39.58 31.55
CA MET A 1 3.60 38.29 31.01
C MET A 1 4.19 38.14 29.61
N ASP A 2 5.05 37.14 29.43
CA ASP A 2 5.87 36.92 28.23
C ASP A 2 5.04 36.67 26.96
N LEU A 3 4.77 37.74 26.22
CA LEU A 3 4.13 37.68 24.90
C LEU A 3 4.91 36.75 23.94
N GLY A 4 6.24 36.71 24.07
CA GLY A 4 7.12 35.83 23.27
C GLY A 4 6.98 34.33 23.59
N ARG A 5 6.69 33.98 24.85
CA ARG A 5 6.38 32.58 25.22
C ARG A 5 5.04 32.15 24.66
N ILE A 6 4.02 33.01 24.76
CA ILE A 6 2.67 32.69 24.26
C ILE A 6 2.70 32.49 22.74
N LEU A 7 3.38 33.37 21.99
CA LEU A 7 3.51 33.24 20.54
C LEU A 7 4.23 31.93 20.14
N SER A 8 5.30 31.56 20.86
CA SER A 8 6.00 30.29 20.61
C SER A 8 5.12 29.07 20.85
N TRP A 9 4.32 29.06 21.92
CA TRP A 9 3.39 27.96 22.21
C TRP A 9 2.27 27.84 21.16
N VAL A 10 1.78 28.97 20.63
CA VAL A 10 0.78 28.98 19.55
C VAL A 10 1.36 28.40 18.26
N VAL A 11 2.59 28.75 17.91
CA VAL A 11 3.26 28.21 16.71
C VAL A 11 3.50 26.70 16.85
N VAL A 12 4.04 26.26 17.99
CA VAL A 12 4.29 24.84 18.25
C VAL A 12 2.98 24.04 18.27
N GLY A 13 1.94 24.55 18.93
CA GLY A 13 0.62 23.92 18.96
C GLY A 13 -0.02 23.84 17.57
N GLY A 14 0.11 24.90 16.76
CA GLY A 14 -0.39 24.93 15.38
C GLY A 14 0.28 23.90 14.48
N ILE A 15 1.61 23.77 14.55
CA ILE A 15 2.37 22.77 13.79
C ILE A 15 2.00 21.35 14.25
N ALA A 16 1.91 21.11 15.56
CA ALA A 16 1.53 19.80 16.09
C ALA A 16 0.11 19.41 15.65
N TYR A 17 -0.85 20.32 15.72
CA TYR A 17 -2.25 20.06 15.35
C TYR A 17 -2.43 19.83 13.84
N THR A 18 -1.76 20.61 13.00
CA THR A 18 -1.79 20.42 11.54
C THR A 18 -1.08 19.13 11.14
N SER A 19 0.05 18.80 11.77
CA SER A 19 0.74 17.53 11.57
C SER A 19 -0.11 16.34 11.99
N TYR A 20 -0.78 16.43 13.14
CA TYR A 20 -1.67 15.38 13.65
C TYR A 20 -2.88 15.17 12.74
N ASN A 21 -3.58 16.23 12.34
CA ASN A 21 -4.69 16.11 11.39
C ASN A 21 -4.24 15.61 10.02
N TYR A 22 -3.09 16.08 9.55
CA TYR A 22 -2.55 15.59 8.29
C TYR A 22 -2.24 14.09 8.41
N LEU A 23 -1.57 13.62 9.45
CA LEU A 23 -1.25 12.19 9.59
C LEU A 23 -2.46 11.33 10.00
N SER A 24 -3.46 11.86 10.71
CA SER A 24 -4.63 11.06 11.14
C SER A 24 -5.60 10.76 9.99
N THR A 25 -5.54 11.49 8.89
CA THR A 25 -6.34 11.16 7.69
C THR A 25 -5.82 9.87 7.04
N GLY A 26 -6.71 8.88 6.89
CA GLY A 26 -6.43 7.44 6.76
C GLY A 26 -5.61 6.95 5.56
N ASP A 27 -5.17 7.83 4.67
CA ASP A 27 -4.47 7.50 3.42
C ASP A 27 -2.95 7.64 3.50
N ILE A 28 -2.39 7.45 4.70
CA ILE A 28 -0.93 7.30 4.86
C ILE A 28 -0.48 6.09 4.06
N THR A 29 0.52 6.33 3.21
CA THR A 29 1.14 5.32 2.35
C THR A 29 2.64 5.26 2.57
N ALA A 30 3.20 5.92 3.58
CA ALA A 30 4.65 5.95 3.84
C ALA A 30 5.30 4.55 3.88
N ILE A 31 4.52 3.53 4.27
CA ILE A 31 4.92 2.12 4.29
C ILE A 31 4.17 1.38 3.16
N PRO A 32 4.83 0.49 2.40
CA PRO A 32 4.18 -0.35 1.39
C PRO A 32 3.06 -1.23 1.99
N PRO A 33 2.11 -1.70 1.16
CA PRO A 33 1.12 -2.67 1.59
C PRO A 33 1.79 -4.00 1.97
N SER A 34 1.20 -4.73 2.90
CA SER A 34 1.71 -6.06 3.28
C SER A 34 1.42 -7.10 2.20
N PRO A 35 2.22 -8.18 2.07
CA PRO A 35 1.98 -9.23 1.08
C PRO A 35 0.57 -9.84 1.14
N LYS A 36 -0.01 -9.96 2.35
CA LYS A 36 -1.38 -10.44 2.54
C LYS A 36 -2.42 -9.53 1.89
N ILE A 37 -2.25 -8.21 1.99
CA ILE A 37 -3.15 -7.23 1.36
C ILE A 37 -3.01 -7.29 -0.16
N VAL A 38 -1.77 -7.35 -0.64
CA VAL A 38 -1.44 -7.46 -2.07
C VAL A 38 -2.09 -8.70 -2.69
N LEU A 39 -1.91 -9.87 -2.08
CA LEU A 39 -2.52 -11.12 -2.55
C LEU A 39 -4.04 -11.11 -2.46
N SER A 40 -4.62 -10.52 -1.40
CA SER A 40 -6.07 -10.38 -1.29
C SER A 40 -6.64 -9.51 -2.41
N LEU A 41 -5.97 -8.41 -2.75
CA LEU A 41 -6.37 -7.55 -3.86
C LEU A 41 -6.18 -8.25 -5.21
N ALA A 42 -5.06 -8.95 -5.41
CA ALA A 42 -4.79 -9.70 -6.64
C ALA A 42 -5.84 -10.81 -6.89
N ASN A 43 -6.20 -11.57 -5.86
CA ASN A 43 -7.25 -12.60 -5.96
C ASN A 43 -8.62 -11.98 -6.29
N LYS A 44 -8.95 -10.82 -5.69
CA LYS A 44 -10.20 -10.12 -5.99
C LYS A 44 -10.27 -9.58 -7.43
N ASP A 45 -9.13 -9.17 -7.99
CA ASP A 45 -9.04 -8.67 -9.37
C ASP A 45 -9.14 -9.81 -10.41
N LYS A 46 -8.62 -11.00 -10.07
CA LYS A 46 -8.68 -12.20 -10.91
C LYS A 46 -9.38 -13.37 -10.18
N PRO A 47 -10.71 -13.32 -9.98
CA PRO A 47 -11.46 -14.38 -9.28
C PRO A 47 -11.41 -15.74 -10.01
N ASN A 48 -11.14 -15.74 -11.32
CA ASN A 48 -11.02 -16.96 -12.12
C ASN A 48 -9.83 -17.85 -11.72
N LEU A 49 -8.85 -17.34 -10.97
CA LEU A 49 -7.69 -18.12 -10.52
C LEU A 49 -8.04 -19.07 -9.36
N GLU A 50 -8.98 -18.65 -8.51
CA GLU A 50 -9.46 -19.45 -7.37
C GLU A 50 -10.18 -20.72 -7.86
N GLY A 51 -10.93 -20.63 -8.97
CA GLY A 51 -11.57 -21.76 -9.63
C GLY A 51 -10.61 -22.72 -10.36
N GLN A 52 -9.40 -22.25 -10.70
CA GLN A 52 -8.39 -23.05 -11.41
C GLN A 52 -7.36 -23.71 -10.47
N ARG A 53 -7.54 -23.60 -9.14
CA ARG A 53 -6.56 -24.03 -8.12
C ARG A 53 -5.17 -23.41 -8.31
N LYS A 54 -5.11 -22.25 -8.95
CA LYS A 54 -3.85 -21.52 -9.14
C LYS A 54 -3.49 -20.77 -7.87
N HIS A 55 -2.21 -20.75 -7.56
CA HIS A 55 -1.68 -20.10 -6.37
C HIS A 55 -0.99 -18.79 -6.73
N LEU A 56 -1.27 -17.76 -5.95
CA LEU A 56 -0.60 -16.46 -6.08
C LEU A 56 0.43 -16.30 -4.97
N ALA A 57 1.62 -15.83 -5.34
CA ALA A 57 2.62 -15.33 -4.42
C ALA A 57 3.05 -13.91 -4.81
N THR A 58 3.56 -13.16 -3.84
CA THR A 58 4.24 -11.90 -4.13
C THR A 58 5.67 -12.21 -4.53
N GLY A 59 6.12 -11.67 -5.67
CA GLY A 59 7.51 -11.78 -6.09
C GLY A 59 8.38 -10.73 -5.39
N THR A 60 8.85 -9.76 -6.15
CA THR A 60 9.62 -8.64 -5.60
C THR A 60 8.80 -7.77 -4.62
N PRO A 61 9.44 -7.16 -3.60
CA PRO A 61 8.76 -6.23 -2.70
C PRO A 61 8.11 -5.08 -3.46
N CYS A 62 6.92 -4.64 -3.01
CA CYS A 62 6.21 -3.53 -3.64
C CYS A 62 7.06 -2.25 -3.69
N ILE A 63 7.25 -1.71 -4.89
CA ILE A 63 8.06 -0.50 -5.13
C ILE A 63 7.13 0.69 -5.32
N ARG A 64 7.40 1.79 -4.61
CA ARG A 64 6.68 3.04 -4.84
C ARG A 64 7.10 3.62 -6.19
N ILE A 65 6.13 3.82 -7.08
CA ILE A 65 6.37 4.34 -8.44
C ILE A 65 5.82 5.76 -8.64
N ALA A 66 4.83 6.19 -7.86
CA ALA A 66 4.19 7.48 -8.02
C ALA A 66 3.45 7.94 -6.74
N GLY A 67 2.79 9.10 -6.81
CA GLY A 67 1.97 9.66 -5.74
C GLY A 67 2.74 10.47 -4.71
N GLY A 68 2.04 10.89 -3.64
CA GLY A 68 2.63 11.72 -2.60
C GLY A 68 3.55 10.93 -1.67
N LYS A 69 4.65 11.56 -1.19
CA LYS A 69 5.67 10.90 -0.34
C LYS A 69 5.10 10.33 0.96
N ILE A 70 4.06 10.96 1.51
CA ILE A 70 3.44 10.59 2.78
C ILE A 70 2.07 9.91 2.57
N LYS A 71 1.29 10.40 1.60
CA LYS A 71 -0.07 9.94 1.31
C LYS A 71 -0.29 9.66 -0.16
N GLN A 72 -1.30 8.84 -0.47
CA GLN A 72 -1.72 8.54 -1.83
C GLN A 72 -0.56 8.04 -2.71
N GLY A 73 0.42 7.38 -2.09
CA GLY A 73 1.47 6.67 -2.77
C GLY A 73 0.91 5.55 -3.61
N ILE A 74 1.50 5.37 -4.79
CA ILE A 74 1.18 4.30 -5.71
C ILE A 74 2.35 3.33 -5.69
N TYR A 75 2.06 2.10 -5.32
CA TYR A 75 3.01 1.00 -5.25
C TYR A 75 2.76 0.04 -6.41
N SER A 76 3.81 -0.30 -7.16
CA SER A 76 3.82 -1.43 -8.08
C SER A 76 4.23 -2.68 -7.31
N CYS A 77 3.38 -3.70 -7.33
CA CYS A 77 3.60 -4.96 -6.64
C CYS A 77 3.59 -6.10 -7.65
N GLU A 78 4.65 -6.91 -7.65
CA GLU A 78 4.75 -8.08 -8.52
C GLU A 78 3.99 -9.27 -7.93
N ILE A 79 3.16 -9.89 -8.76
CA ILE A 79 2.40 -11.09 -8.49
C ILE A 79 2.91 -12.20 -9.39
N GLN A 80 3.21 -13.34 -8.79
CA GLN A 80 3.62 -14.55 -9.46
C GLN A 80 2.51 -15.59 -9.31
N GLN A 81 2.11 -16.18 -10.43
CA GLN A 81 1.08 -17.21 -10.51
C GLN A 81 1.72 -18.57 -10.71
N PHE A 82 1.28 -19.53 -9.92
CA PHE A 82 1.76 -20.90 -9.91
C PHE A 82 0.59 -21.88 -10.16
N ALA A 83 0.90 -23.01 -10.79
CA ALA A 83 -0.06 -24.08 -11.05
C ALA A 83 -0.67 -24.67 -9.77
N GLY A 84 0.05 -24.61 -8.65
CA GLY A 84 -0.38 -25.11 -7.36
C GLY A 84 0.56 -24.74 -6.21
N PRO A 85 0.24 -25.13 -4.96
CA PRO A 85 1.08 -24.83 -3.81
C PRO A 85 2.39 -25.63 -3.78
N SER A 86 2.47 -26.70 -4.57
CA SER A 86 3.67 -27.54 -4.71
C SER A 86 4.61 -27.09 -5.84
N SER A 87 4.25 -26.07 -6.62
CA SER A 87 5.05 -25.62 -7.77
C SER A 87 5.87 -24.35 -7.50
N TYR A 88 6.08 -23.98 -6.23
CA TYR A 88 6.93 -22.84 -5.87
C TYR A 88 8.42 -23.06 -6.18
N ASP A 89 8.85 -24.31 -6.31
CA ASP A 89 10.23 -24.67 -6.71
C ASP A 89 10.45 -24.59 -8.24
N THR A 90 9.39 -24.33 -9.01
CA THR A 90 9.44 -24.14 -10.46
C THR A 90 9.18 -22.68 -10.83
N PRO A 91 9.65 -22.20 -12.00
CA PRO A 91 9.33 -20.85 -12.45
C PRO A 91 7.81 -20.59 -12.49
N PRO A 92 7.34 -19.39 -12.12
CA PRO A 92 5.93 -19.04 -12.19
C PRO A 92 5.40 -19.11 -13.63
N GLU A 93 4.15 -19.55 -13.77
CA GLU A 93 3.47 -19.61 -15.07
C GLU A 93 3.24 -18.22 -15.67
N GLU A 94 2.93 -17.26 -14.80
CA GLU A 94 2.69 -15.87 -15.18
C GLU A 94 3.27 -14.96 -14.09
N THR A 95 3.92 -13.88 -14.50
CA THR A 95 4.33 -12.80 -13.60
C THR A 95 3.73 -11.51 -14.13
N TYR A 96 3.01 -10.79 -13.27
CA TYR A 96 2.37 -9.53 -13.62
C TYR A 96 2.48 -8.55 -12.46
N SER A 97 2.32 -7.25 -12.74
CA SER A 97 2.32 -6.21 -11.71
C SER A 97 0.93 -5.65 -11.51
N ILE A 98 0.57 -5.38 -10.26
CA ILE A 98 -0.61 -4.60 -9.89
C ILE A 98 -0.19 -3.29 -9.25
N LEU A 99 -0.90 -2.22 -9.57
CA LEU A 99 -0.70 -0.93 -8.93
C LEU A 99 -1.67 -0.80 -7.77
N ILE A 100 -1.16 -0.46 -6.59
CA ILE A 100 -1.95 -0.38 -5.37
C ILE A 100 -1.76 1.00 -4.73
N THR A 101 -2.85 1.58 -4.25
CA THR A 101 -2.85 2.82 -3.48
C THR A 101 -3.82 2.74 -2.30
N LYS A 102 -3.64 3.60 -1.31
CA LYS A 102 -4.55 3.69 -0.16
C LYS A 102 -5.51 4.86 -0.35
N ARG A 103 -6.81 4.57 -0.31
CA ARG A 103 -7.90 5.54 -0.43
C ARG A 103 -8.96 5.21 0.62
N ASN A 104 -9.46 6.24 1.29
CA ASN A 104 -10.45 6.11 2.37
C ASN A 104 -10.05 5.08 3.43
N GLY A 105 -8.78 5.04 3.81
CA GLY A 105 -8.27 4.11 4.83
C GLY A 105 -8.05 2.67 4.37
N SER A 106 -8.41 2.33 3.14
CA SER A 106 -8.28 0.98 2.59
C SER A 106 -7.33 0.94 1.39
N TRP A 107 -6.56 -0.14 1.27
CA TRP A 107 -5.76 -0.40 0.09
C TRP A 107 -6.63 -0.89 -1.06
N GLN A 108 -6.37 -0.36 -2.25
CA GLN A 108 -7.17 -0.59 -3.45
C GLN A 108 -6.25 -0.70 -4.67
N ILE A 109 -6.65 -1.47 -5.67
CA ILE A 109 -5.97 -1.47 -6.96
C ILE A 109 -6.26 -0.14 -7.66
N THR A 110 -5.25 0.44 -8.29
CA THR A 110 -5.35 1.59 -9.17
C THR A 110 -4.88 1.19 -10.58
N ARG A 111 -5.32 1.93 -11.59
CA ARG A 111 -4.86 1.78 -12.98
C ARG A 111 -4.02 2.98 -13.37
#